data_AF-A0A562S416-F1
#
_entry.id   AF-A0A562S416-F1
#
_cell.length_a   1.000
_cell.length_b   1.000
_cell.length_c   1.000
_cell.angle_alpha   90.00
_cell.angle_beta   90.00
_cell.angle_gamma   90.00
#
_symmetry.space_group_name_H-M   'P 1'
#
loop_
_entity.id
_entity.type
_entity.pdbx_description
1 polymer ?
#
loop_
_entity_poly.entity_id
_entity_poly.type
_entity_poly.pdbx_seq_one_letter_code
_entity_poly.pdbx_strand_id
1 'polypeptide(L)'
;MQVPPETQVVIDLDDNRAASALVGPYGQNLAQIERRLGVVVDSKGNHITIGGTRDGCDAARRVVEMLYAQALKGQDLDQGEVEGAIRAVIAQGSLFEFDAKSAKSTFDSINLRKRPVRARTAAQDSYIRALKRHELVFGIGPAGTGKTWLAVAHAAQLFERKEVDKIILSRPAVEAGERLGFLPGDLREKVDPYLRPIYDALYDLMDARIVERALQTGEIEIAPLAFMRGRTLTNAAIILDEAQNTTSMQMKMFLTRLGENSRMIVTGDPSQIDLPNGQTSGLAEATRLLGGVEGIAQVHFKAEDVIRHELVARIVAAYEGSPQRPAADKS
;
A
#
# COMPACT_ATOMS: atom_id res chain seq x y z
N MET A 1 8.60 15.40 40.94
CA MET A 1 7.27 15.53 41.55
C MET A 1 6.28 15.61 40.38
N GLN A 2 5.68 14.48 40.00
CA GLN A 2 4.76 14.41 38.87
C GLN A 2 3.45 15.12 39.25
N VAL A 3 3.03 16.06 38.41
CA VAL A 3 1.72 16.72 38.50
C VAL A 3 0.65 15.63 38.44
N PRO A 4 -0.35 15.62 39.34
CA PRO A 4 -1.42 14.63 39.27
C PRO A 4 -2.15 14.75 37.92
N PRO A 5 -2.53 13.63 37.29
CA PRO A 5 -3.21 13.66 35.99
C PRO A 5 -4.58 14.33 36.12
N GLU A 6 -4.97 15.12 35.11
CA GLU A 6 -6.27 15.81 35.07
C GLU A 6 -7.44 14.84 34.95
N THR A 7 -7.21 13.63 34.42
CA THR A 7 -8.22 12.58 34.26
C THR A 7 -7.55 11.20 34.44
N GLN A 8 -8.28 10.27 35.06
CA GLN A 8 -7.85 8.90 35.26
C GLN A 8 -8.96 7.93 34.83
N VAL A 9 -8.59 6.89 34.07
CA VAL A 9 -9.49 5.85 33.57
C VAL A 9 -8.94 4.49 34.00
N VAL A 10 -9.82 3.59 34.43
CA VAL A 10 -9.47 2.21 34.80
C VAL A 10 -10.20 1.25 33.86
N ILE A 11 -9.49 0.24 33.38
CA ILE A 11 -9.98 -0.79 32.48
C ILE A 11 -9.72 -2.15 33.11
N ASP A 12 -10.78 -2.94 33.25
CA ASP A 12 -10.73 -4.30 33.77
C ASP A 12 -10.72 -5.29 32.61
N LEU A 13 -9.78 -6.24 32.63
CA LEU A 13 -9.62 -7.26 31.62
C LEU A 13 -9.97 -8.64 32.20
N ASP A 14 -10.85 -9.40 31.55
CA ASP A 14 -11.36 -10.67 32.11
C ASP A 14 -10.44 -11.87 31.83
N ASP A 15 -9.69 -11.81 30.73
CA ASP A 15 -8.79 -12.86 30.25
C ASP A 15 -7.32 -12.48 30.47
N ASN A 16 -6.67 -13.19 31.39
CA ASN A 16 -5.26 -12.98 31.77
C ASN A 16 -4.27 -13.25 30.64
N ARG A 17 -4.58 -14.17 29.72
CA ARG A 17 -3.70 -14.48 28.59
C ARG A 17 -3.73 -13.33 27.58
N ALA A 18 -4.92 -12.83 27.27
CA ALA A 18 -5.09 -11.68 26.41
C ALA A 18 -4.53 -10.40 27.04
N ALA A 19 -4.69 -10.21 28.36
CA ALA A 19 -4.07 -9.12 29.10
C ALA A 19 -2.54 -9.17 29.04
N SER A 20 -1.94 -10.35 29.23
CA SER A 20 -0.48 -10.52 29.13
C SER A 20 0.04 -10.23 27.72
N ALA A 21 -0.69 -10.64 26.68
CA ALA A 21 -0.33 -10.36 25.29
C ALA A 21 -0.43 -8.85 24.98
N LEU A 22 -1.46 -8.19 25.49
CA LEU A 22 -1.67 -6.74 25.38
C LEU A 22 -0.52 -5.96 26.02
N VAL A 23 -0.11 -6.30 27.24
CA VAL A 23 1.00 -5.62 27.93
C VAL A 23 2.32 -5.80 27.15
N GLY A 24 2.49 -6.99 26.58
CA GLY A 24 3.67 -7.36 25.81
C GLY A 24 4.90 -7.62 26.69
N PRO A 25 5.99 -8.17 26.11
CA PRO A 25 7.25 -8.37 26.81
C PRO A 25 7.73 -7.09 27.51
N TYR A 26 7.96 -7.16 28.81
CA TYR A 26 8.45 -6.03 29.63
C TYR A 26 7.60 -4.75 29.54
N GLY A 27 6.30 -4.85 29.22
CA GLY A 27 5.41 -3.69 29.12
C GLY A 27 5.61 -2.84 27.86
N GLN A 28 6.32 -3.36 26.85
CA GLN A 28 6.70 -2.60 25.66
C GLN A 28 5.51 -1.98 24.91
N ASN A 29 4.36 -2.65 24.89
CA ASN A 29 3.18 -2.20 24.15
C ASN A 29 2.52 -1.02 24.87
N LEU A 30 2.42 -1.09 26.21
CA LEU A 30 1.90 0.02 27.01
C LEU A 30 2.81 1.25 26.93
N ALA A 31 4.12 1.05 27.00
CA ALA A 31 5.09 2.13 26.83
C ALA A 31 5.00 2.80 25.44
N GLN A 32 4.59 2.06 24.40
CA GLN A 32 4.35 2.62 23.08
C GLN A 32 3.08 3.48 23.04
N ILE A 33 2.01 3.05 23.70
CA ILE A 33 0.76 3.80 23.86
C ILE A 33 1.01 5.10 24.62
N GLU A 34 1.73 5.03 25.75
CA GLU A 34 2.12 6.19 26.57
C GLU A 34 2.84 7.26 25.74
N ARG A 35 3.91 6.87 25.03
CA ARG A 35 4.73 7.80 24.24
C ARG A 35 3.95 8.45 23.11
N ARG A 36 3.05 7.71 22.46
CA ARG A 36 2.31 8.19 21.29
C ARG A 36 1.13 9.08 21.64
N LEU A 37 0.47 8.83 22.77
CA LEU A 37 -0.75 9.53 23.17
C LEU A 37 -0.53 10.52 24.32
N GLY A 38 0.69 10.61 24.86
CA GLY A 38 1.03 11.55 25.93
C GLY A 38 0.32 11.24 27.25
N VAL A 39 0.08 9.95 27.52
CA VAL A 39 -0.56 9.44 28.74
C VAL A 39 0.42 8.62 29.57
N VAL A 40 0.05 8.35 30.81
CA VAL A 40 0.70 7.39 31.71
C VAL A 40 -0.19 6.16 31.81
N VAL A 41 0.34 4.97 31.58
CA VAL A 41 -0.38 3.69 31.60
C VAL A 41 0.32 2.75 32.57
N ASP A 42 -0.35 2.43 33.68
CA ASP A 42 0.11 1.44 34.66
C ASP A 42 -0.71 0.15 34.53
N SER A 43 -0.07 -1.01 34.68
CA SER A 43 -0.73 -2.30 34.65
C SER A 43 -0.50 -3.05 35.96
N LYS A 44 -1.59 -3.45 36.62
CA LYS A 44 -1.55 -4.29 37.82
C LYS A 44 -2.44 -5.50 37.62
N GLY A 45 -1.82 -6.63 37.28
CA GLY A 45 -2.53 -7.86 36.95
C GLY A 45 -3.41 -7.66 35.71
N ASN A 46 -4.71 -7.79 35.89
CA ASN A 46 -5.71 -7.61 34.83
C ASN A 46 -6.37 -6.21 34.82
N HIS A 47 -5.85 -5.27 35.63
CA HIS A 47 -6.32 -3.89 35.67
C HIS A 47 -5.30 -2.99 34.97
N ILE A 48 -5.78 -2.16 34.04
CA ILE A 48 -4.98 -1.11 33.39
C ILE A 48 -5.50 0.24 33.84
N THR A 49 -4.60 1.08 34.35
CA THR A 49 -4.89 2.44 34.78
C THR A 49 -4.24 3.41 33.81
N ILE A 50 -5.01 4.35 33.27
CA ILE A 50 -4.56 5.37 32.32
C ILE A 50 -4.75 6.75 32.95
N GLY A 51 -3.71 7.56 33.00
CA GLY A 51 -3.73 8.93 33.51
C GLY A 51 -3.19 9.92 32.50
N GLY A 52 -3.83 11.08 32.35
CA GLY A 52 -3.41 12.12 31.41
C GLY A 52 -4.51 13.16 31.17
N THR A 53 -4.49 13.79 29.99
CA THR A 53 -5.59 14.64 29.52
C THR A 53 -6.81 13.78 29.19
N ARG A 54 -8.01 14.37 29.18
CA ARG A 54 -9.26 13.65 28.86
C ARG A 54 -9.20 12.98 27.48
N ASP A 55 -8.81 13.73 26.45
CA ASP A 55 -8.72 13.22 25.08
C ASP A 55 -7.65 12.13 24.93
N GLY A 56 -6.51 12.29 25.64
CA GLY A 56 -5.44 11.30 25.68
C GLY A 56 -5.90 10.00 26.34
N CYS A 57 -6.60 10.10 27.48
CA CYS A 57 -7.14 8.95 28.19
C CYS A 57 -8.20 8.20 27.36
N ASP A 58 -9.11 8.93 26.70
CA ASP A 58 -10.14 8.33 25.85
C ASP A 58 -9.52 7.64 24.62
N ALA A 59 -8.50 8.25 24.01
CA ALA A 59 -7.76 7.62 22.92
C ALA A 59 -7.02 6.36 23.39
N ALA A 60 -6.30 6.44 24.50
CA ALA A 60 -5.54 5.31 25.04
C ALA A 60 -6.45 4.16 25.47
N ARG A 61 -7.61 4.47 26.05
CA ARG A 61 -8.64 3.48 26.37
C ARG A 61 -9.09 2.71 25.13
N ARG A 62 -9.43 3.42 24.04
CA ARG A 62 -9.85 2.78 22.78
C ARG A 62 -8.76 1.88 22.20
N VAL A 63 -7.50 2.32 22.26
CA VAL A 63 -6.35 1.51 21.80
C VAL A 63 -6.23 0.24 22.63
N VAL A 64 -6.30 0.35 23.96
CA VAL A 64 -6.23 -0.79 24.88
C VAL A 64 -7.38 -1.79 24.60
N GLU A 65 -8.62 -1.31 24.46
CA GLU A 65 -9.78 -2.16 24.15
C GLU A 65 -9.66 -2.85 22.78
N MET A 66 -9.15 -2.14 21.76
CA MET A 66 -8.92 -2.72 20.43
C MET A 66 -7.89 -3.85 20.46
N LEU A 67 -6.74 -3.60 21.08
CA LEU A 67 -5.65 -4.58 21.18
C LEU A 67 -6.07 -5.77 22.06
N TYR A 68 -6.81 -5.53 23.13
CA TYR A 68 -7.37 -6.59 23.96
C TYR A 68 -8.33 -7.49 23.17
N ALA A 69 -9.21 -6.90 22.35
CA ALA A 69 -10.12 -7.65 21.49
C ALA A 69 -9.42 -8.46 20.38
N GLN A 70 -8.25 -8.02 19.92
CA GLN A 70 -7.39 -8.79 19.02
C GLN A 70 -6.72 -9.96 19.75
N ALA A 71 -6.18 -9.71 20.95
CA ALA A 71 -5.56 -10.74 21.78
C ALA A 71 -6.56 -11.85 22.18
N LEU A 72 -7.82 -11.50 22.49
CA LEU A 72 -8.89 -12.48 22.74
C LEU A 72 -9.16 -13.42 21.56
N LYS A 73 -8.84 -13.00 20.32
CA LYS A 73 -8.97 -13.82 19.11
C LYS A 73 -7.72 -14.64 18.81
N GLY A 74 -6.71 -14.60 19.68
CA GLY A 74 -5.43 -15.28 19.49
C GLY A 74 -4.55 -14.64 18.41
N GLN A 75 -4.73 -13.35 18.11
CA GLN A 75 -3.83 -12.62 17.21
C GLN A 75 -2.56 -12.20 17.95
N ASP A 76 -1.41 -12.36 17.31
CA ASP A 76 -0.14 -11.88 17.85
C ASP A 76 -0.07 -10.35 17.77
N LEU A 77 0.19 -9.71 18.91
CA LEU A 77 0.33 -8.26 19.03
C LEU A 77 1.79 -7.86 18.87
N ASP A 78 2.26 -7.81 17.63
CA ASP A 78 3.57 -7.23 17.32
C ASP A 78 3.54 -5.68 17.36
N GLN A 79 4.72 -5.06 17.24
CA GLN A 79 4.81 -3.59 17.27
C GLN A 79 4.03 -2.90 16.15
N GLY A 80 3.81 -3.59 15.02
CA GLY A 80 3.04 -3.09 13.88
C GLY A 80 1.54 -3.05 14.17
N GLU A 81 0.99 -4.06 14.83
CA GLU A 81 -0.41 -4.09 15.26
C GLU A 81 -0.70 -3.01 16.31
N VAL A 82 0.20 -2.84 17.29
CA VAL A 82 0.10 -1.77 18.31
C VAL A 82 0.13 -0.40 17.65
N GLU A 83 1.04 -0.17 16.71
CA GLU A 83 1.14 1.10 16.00
C GLU A 83 -0.06 1.36 15.09
N GLY A 84 -0.60 0.31 14.45
CA GLY A 84 -1.82 0.38 13.66
C GLY A 84 -3.04 0.77 14.49
N ALA A 85 -3.22 0.18 15.67
CA ALA A 85 -4.30 0.53 16.58
C ALA A 85 -4.21 1.98 17.06
N ILE A 86 -3.02 2.45 17.43
CA ILE A 86 -2.78 3.85 17.82
C ILE A 86 -3.15 4.80 16.68
N ARG A 87 -2.69 4.53 15.45
CA ARG A 87 -2.99 5.36 14.27
C ARG A 87 -4.48 5.38 13.96
N ALA A 88 -5.16 4.25 14.05
CA ALA A 88 -6.60 4.15 13.81
C ALA A 88 -7.39 5.06 14.77
N VAL A 89 -7.04 5.06 16.06
CA VAL A 89 -7.71 5.89 17.06
C VAL A 89 -7.39 7.38 16.89
N ILE A 90 -6.14 7.74 16.57
CA ILE A 90 -5.76 9.14 16.30
C ILE A 90 -6.51 9.67 15.06
N ALA A 91 -6.62 8.87 14.00
CA ALA A 91 -7.35 9.25 12.80
C ALA A 91 -8.86 9.43 13.06
N GLN A 92 -9.43 8.63 13.97
CA GLN A 92 -10.84 8.73 14.38
C GLN A 92 -11.12 9.92 15.32
N GLY A 93 -10.14 10.37 16.12
CA GLY A 93 -10.31 11.50 17.06
C GLY A 93 -10.57 12.87 16.41
N SER A 94 -10.51 12.97 15.07
CA SER A 94 -10.80 14.18 14.29
C SER A 94 -12.29 14.35 13.91
N LEU A 95 -13.14 13.34 14.14
CA LEU A 95 -14.58 13.44 13.90
C LEU A 95 -15.35 12.85 15.08
N PHE A 96 -16.17 13.68 15.72
CA PHE A 96 -17.03 13.29 16.83
C PHE A 96 -18.09 12.24 16.43
N GLU A 97 -18.33 11.35 17.39
CA GLU A 97 -19.43 10.40 17.62
C GLU A 97 -19.75 9.37 16.53
N PHE A 98 -19.42 8.10 16.83
CA PHE A 98 -19.88 6.96 16.04
C PHE A 98 -20.69 5.97 16.87
N ASP A 99 -21.85 5.63 16.32
CA ASP A 99 -22.81 4.64 16.79
C ASP A 99 -22.22 3.22 16.63
N ALA A 100 -22.17 2.44 17.73
CA ALA A 100 -21.39 1.21 17.86
C ALA A 100 -21.91 -0.01 17.05
N LYS A 101 -22.76 0.21 16.04
CA LYS A 101 -23.42 -0.85 15.26
C LYS A 101 -23.19 -0.79 13.75
N SER A 102 -22.38 0.14 13.23
CA SER A 102 -21.99 0.11 11.81
C SER A 102 -20.47 0.29 11.65
N ALA A 103 -19.87 -0.41 10.69
CA ALA A 103 -18.46 -0.35 10.30
C ALA A 103 -17.42 -1.14 11.13
N LYS A 104 -17.55 -2.48 11.14
CA LYS A 104 -16.36 -3.33 10.95
C LYS A 104 -15.87 -3.17 9.51
N SER A 105 -15.16 -2.10 9.19
CA SER A 105 -14.41 -2.03 7.93
C SER A 105 -12.99 -2.51 8.20
N THR A 106 -12.80 -3.82 8.29
CA THR A 106 -11.46 -4.41 8.19
C THR A 106 -10.89 -3.97 6.84
N PHE A 107 -9.68 -3.39 6.82
CA PHE A 107 -8.99 -3.08 5.57
C PHE A 107 -8.93 -4.34 4.70
N ASP A 108 -9.22 -4.17 3.42
CA ASP A 108 -9.31 -5.27 2.49
C ASP A 108 -7.93 -5.88 2.23
N SER A 109 -7.93 -7.15 1.83
CA SER A 109 -6.71 -7.91 1.55
C SER A 109 -6.79 -8.64 0.21
N ILE A 110 -5.62 -8.87 -0.36
CA ILE A 110 -5.40 -9.75 -1.49
C ILE A 110 -4.78 -11.02 -0.93
N ASN A 111 -5.53 -12.11 -0.97
CA ASN A 111 -5.06 -13.42 -0.51
C ASN A 111 -4.37 -14.12 -1.68
N LEU A 112 -3.05 -14.33 -1.54
CA LEU A 112 -2.20 -15.13 -2.41
C LEU A 112 -1.79 -16.41 -1.69
N ARG A 113 -1.40 -17.44 -2.44
CA ARG A 113 -0.91 -18.72 -1.87
C ARG A 113 0.33 -18.53 -1.00
N LYS A 114 1.23 -17.61 -1.39
CA LYS A 114 2.48 -17.36 -0.67
C LYS A 114 2.26 -16.63 0.66
N ARG A 115 1.53 -15.51 0.64
CA ARG A 115 1.14 -14.73 1.83
C ARG A 115 -0.01 -13.78 1.53
N PRO A 116 -0.89 -13.46 2.50
CA PRO A 116 -1.86 -12.40 2.32
C PRO A 116 -1.18 -11.03 2.24
N VAL A 117 -1.66 -10.20 1.32
CA VAL A 117 -1.26 -8.81 1.15
C VAL A 117 -2.36 -7.91 1.69
N ARG A 118 -2.08 -7.15 2.73
CA ARG A 118 -3.06 -6.26 3.39
C ARG A 118 -2.76 -4.80 3.07
N ALA A 119 -3.82 -4.02 2.87
CA ALA A 119 -3.68 -2.56 2.84
C ALA A 119 -3.15 -2.04 4.17
N ARG A 120 -2.23 -1.09 4.10
CA ARG A 120 -1.62 -0.40 5.23
C ARG A 120 -2.07 1.05 5.37
N THR A 121 -2.67 1.61 4.32
CA THR A 121 -3.30 2.95 4.34
C THR A 121 -4.73 2.87 3.79
N ALA A 122 -5.54 3.88 4.09
CA ALA A 122 -6.90 3.99 3.55
C ALA A 122 -6.90 4.13 2.01
N ALA A 123 -5.89 4.78 1.43
CA ALA A 123 -5.74 4.84 -0.03
C ALA A 123 -5.45 3.47 -0.63
N GLN A 124 -4.60 2.66 0.03
CA GLN A 124 -4.36 1.28 -0.39
C GLN A 124 -5.61 0.41 -0.28
N ASP A 125 -6.41 0.55 0.77
CA ASP A 125 -7.69 -0.16 0.90
C ASP A 125 -8.66 0.23 -0.21
N SER A 126 -8.80 1.53 -0.46
CA SER A 126 -9.62 2.06 -1.55
C SER A 126 -9.15 1.52 -2.91
N TYR A 127 -7.83 1.43 -3.11
CA TYR A 127 -7.24 0.86 -4.32
C TYR A 127 -7.54 -0.63 -4.48
N ILE A 128 -7.33 -1.45 -3.44
CA ILE A 128 -7.66 -2.88 -3.46
C ILE A 128 -9.15 -3.10 -3.78
N ARG A 129 -10.04 -2.31 -3.16
CA ARG A 129 -11.48 -2.38 -3.44
C ARG A 129 -11.82 -1.97 -4.86
N ALA A 130 -11.16 -0.94 -5.40
CA ALA A 130 -11.33 -0.52 -6.78
C ALA A 130 -10.90 -1.62 -7.76
N LEU A 131 -9.73 -2.22 -7.54
CA LEU A 131 -9.17 -3.33 -8.32
C LEU A 131 -10.13 -4.51 -8.42
N LYS A 132 -10.80 -4.87 -7.32
CA LYS A 132 -11.77 -5.98 -7.29
C LYS A 132 -13.09 -5.69 -8.00
N ARG A 133 -13.47 -4.41 -8.14
CA ARG A 133 -14.82 -4.00 -8.59
C ARG A 133 -14.88 -3.52 -10.03
N HIS A 134 -13.77 -3.05 -10.59
CA HIS A 134 -13.74 -2.37 -11.89
C HIS A 134 -12.84 -3.11 -12.87
N GLU A 135 -13.17 -3.00 -14.16
CA GLU A 135 -12.40 -3.65 -15.22
C GLU A 135 -11.13 -2.87 -15.56
N LEU A 136 -11.18 -1.53 -15.44
CA LEU A 136 -10.04 -0.64 -15.65
C LEU A 136 -9.82 0.24 -14.41
N VAL A 137 -8.62 0.19 -13.84
CA VAL A 137 -8.26 0.99 -12.66
C VAL A 137 -6.99 1.78 -12.89
N PHE A 138 -7.02 3.07 -12.57
CA PHE A 138 -5.86 3.94 -12.51
C PHE A 138 -5.37 4.07 -11.06
N GLY A 139 -4.12 3.69 -10.80
CA GLY A 139 -3.42 3.96 -9.55
C GLY A 139 -2.43 5.11 -9.75
N ILE A 140 -2.73 6.29 -9.24
CA ILE A 140 -2.03 7.53 -9.57
C ILE A 140 -1.38 8.09 -8.31
N GLY A 141 -0.08 8.38 -8.33
CA GLY A 141 0.55 9.12 -7.23
C GLY A 141 2.00 8.71 -6.97
N PRO A 142 2.60 9.19 -5.87
CA PRO A 142 4.04 9.15 -5.64
C PRO A 142 4.66 7.74 -5.64
N ALA A 143 5.95 7.67 -5.92
CA ALA A 143 6.75 6.45 -5.73
C ALA A 143 6.82 6.04 -4.24
N GLY A 144 6.68 4.73 -3.98
CA GLY A 144 6.67 4.17 -2.62
C GLY A 144 5.29 4.08 -1.95
N THR A 145 4.21 4.42 -2.65
CA THR A 145 2.81 4.25 -2.19
C THR A 145 2.28 2.83 -2.36
N GLY A 146 3.01 1.97 -3.08
CA GLY A 146 2.66 0.57 -3.31
C GLY A 146 1.71 0.31 -4.49
N LYS A 147 1.36 1.33 -5.29
CA LYS A 147 0.42 1.23 -6.42
C LYS A 147 0.72 0.08 -7.40
N THR A 148 1.97 -0.06 -7.84
CA THR A 148 2.37 -1.11 -8.79
C THR A 148 2.41 -2.47 -8.10
N TRP A 149 2.98 -2.54 -6.90
CA TRP A 149 3.08 -3.80 -6.15
C TRP A 149 1.71 -4.38 -5.80
N LEU A 150 0.74 -3.54 -5.40
CA LEU A 150 -0.65 -3.97 -5.16
C LEU A 150 -1.37 -4.37 -6.45
N ALA A 151 -1.08 -3.73 -7.59
CA ALA A 151 -1.59 -4.15 -8.89
C ALA A 151 -1.11 -5.55 -9.26
N VAL A 152 0.20 -5.81 -9.13
CA VAL A 152 0.81 -7.12 -9.36
C VAL A 152 0.24 -8.16 -8.40
N ALA A 153 0.03 -7.81 -7.13
CA ALA A 153 -0.60 -8.71 -6.17
C ALA A 153 -2.01 -9.11 -6.60
N HIS A 154 -2.81 -8.16 -7.08
CA HIS A 154 -4.16 -8.46 -7.55
C HIS A 154 -4.15 -9.33 -8.82
N ALA A 155 -3.28 -9.02 -9.78
CA ALA A 155 -3.11 -9.84 -10.98
C ALA A 155 -2.69 -11.27 -10.65
N ALA A 156 -1.73 -11.45 -9.72
CA ALA A 156 -1.31 -12.75 -9.22
C ALA A 156 -2.48 -13.52 -8.58
N GLN A 157 -3.34 -12.84 -7.81
CA GLN A 157 -4.53 -13.46 -7.21
C GLN A 157 -5.49 -13.98 -8.27
N LEU A 158 -5.82 -13.17 -9.29
CA LEU A 158 -6.71 -13.59 -10.36
C LEU A 158 -6.15 -14.80 -11.11
N PHE A 159 -4.84 -14.80 -11.36
CA PHE A 159 -4.14 -15.91 -12.03
C PHE A 159 -4.12 -17.19 -11.19
N GLU A 160 -3.81 -17.10 -9.89
CA GLU A 160 -3.78 -18.26 -8.97
C GLU A 160 -5.17 -18.90 -8.79
N ARG A 161 -6.23 -18.08 -8.92
CA ARG A 161 -7.63 -18.49 -8.85
C ARG A 161 -8.22 -18.94 -10.19
N LYS A 162 -7.45 -18.87 -11.27
CA LYS A 162 -7.90 -19.19 -12.64
C LYS A 162 -9.08 -18.32 -13.10
N GLU A 163 -9.16 -17.09 -12.58
CA GLU A 163 -10.08 -16.07 -13.09
C GLU A 163 -9.55 -15.45 -14.39
N VAL A 164 -8.23 -15.43 -14.55
CA VAL A 164 -7.52 -15.08 -15.79
C VAL A 164 -6.50 -16.15 -16.15
N ASP A 165 -6.23 -16.29 -17.45
CA ASP A 165 -5.26 -17.24 -17.99
C ASP A 165 -3.85 -16.65 -18.05
N LYS A 166 -3.73 -15.31 -18.11
CA LYS A 166 -2.46 -14.62 -18.31
C LYS A 166 -2.28 -13.38 -17.43
N ILE A 167 -1.03 -13.08 -17.10
CA ILE A 167 -0.60 -11.77 -16.59
C ILE A 167 0.27 -11.11 -17.64
N ILE A 168 -0.06 -9.88 -18.05
CA ILE A 168 0.70 -9.12 -19.03
C ILE A 168 1.16 -7.83 -18.36
N LEU A 169 2.46 -7.67 -18.21
CA LEU A 169 3.09 -6.52 -17.58
C LEU A 169 3.85 -5.72 -18.63
N SER A 170 3.56 -4.43 -18.71
CA SER A 170 4.16 -3.56 -19.69
C SER A 170 4.63 -2.25 -19.07
N ARG A 171 5.71 -1.72 -19.65
CA ARG A 171 6.30 -0.42 -19.28
C ARG A 171 6.67 0.31 -20.58
N PRO A 172 6.44 1.63 -20.69
CA PRO A 172 6.94 2.39 -21.82
C PRO A 172 8.47 2.43 -21.78
N ALA A 173 9.11 2.23 -22.94
CA ALA A 173 10.54 2.46 -23.07
C ALA A 173 10.76 3.98 -23.14
N VAL A 174 11.23 4.56 -22.03
CA VAL A 174 11.67 5.96 -21.98
C VAL A 174 13.11 6.00 -21.53
N GLU A 175 13.91 6.77 -22.26
CA GLU A 175 15.34 6.95 -22.03
C GLU A 175 15.53 7.83 -20.80
N ALA A 176 15.49 7.23 -19.61
CA ALA A 176 15.81 7.93 -18.37
C ALA A 176 17.34 8.18 -18.32
N GLY A 177 17.79 9.26 -18.97
CA GLY A 177 19.15 9.77 -18.88
C GLY A 177 20.23 9.01 -19.65
N GLU A 178 20.03 7.72 -19.96
CA GLU A 178 20.93 6.92 -20.80
C GLU A 178 20.22 6.52 -22.11
N ARG A 179 20.84 6.83 -23.25
CA ARG A 179 20.30 6.45 -24.57
C ARG A 179 20.29 4.93 -24.68
N LEU A 180 19.12 4.34 -24.96
CA LEU A 180 18.93 2.89 -25.09
C LEU A 180 19.89 2.26 -26.13
N GLY A 181 20.36 3.09 -27.07
CA GLY A 181 21.32 2.71 -28.11
C GLY A 181 22.72 2.27 -27.65
N PHE A 182 23.13 2.50 -26.38
CA PHE A 182 24.51 2.22 -25.93
C PHE A 182 24.69 0.93 -25.12
N LEU A 183 23.62 0.24 -24.71
CA LEU A 183 23.76 -1.05 -24.05
C LEU A 183 24.16 -2.12 -25.09
N PRO A 184 25.23 -2.90 -24.89
CA PRO A 184 25.54 -4.04 -25.74
C PRO A 184 24.50 -5.15 -25.53
N GLY A 185 24.18 -5.92 -26.58
CA GLY A 185 23.22 -7.03 -26.49
C GLY A 185 22.04 -6.94 -27.46
N ASP A 186 21.18 -7.96 -27.43
CA ASP A 186 19.92 -7.98 -28.19
C ASP A 186 18.90 -6.97 -27.63
N LEU A 187 17.82 -6.67 -28.37
CA LEU A 187 16.83 -5.68 -27.92
C LEU A 187 16.28 -6.01 -26.52
N ARG A 188 16.16 -7.30 -26.17
CA ARG A 188 15.59 -7.78 -24.91
C ARG A 188 16.56 -7.53 -23.75
N GLU A 189 17.84 -7.81 -23.91
CA GLU A 189 18.91 -7.54 -22.94
C GLU A 189 19.02 -6.04 -22.61
N LYS A 190 18.70 -5.16 -23.56
CA LYS A 190 18.72 -3.71 -23.34
C LYS A 190 17.52 -3.18 -22.56
N VAL A 191 16.35 -3.81 -22.67
CA VAL A 191 15.14 -3.39 -21.91
C VAL A 191 15.03 -4.07 -20.55
N ASP A 192 15.72 -5.18 -20.33
CA ASP A 192 15.61 -5.98 -19.10
C ASP A 192 15.91 -5.18 -17.81
N PRO A 193 16.90 -4.26 -17.76
CA PRO A 193 17.12 -3.44 -16.57
C PRO A 193 15.91 -2.59 -16.16
N TYR A 194 15.17 -2.05 -17.13
CA TYR A 194 13.96 -1.23 -16.88
C TYR A 194 12.77 -2.07 -16.43
N LEU A 195 12.77 -3.35 -16.77
CA LEU A 195 11.72 -4.30 -16.39
C LEU A 195 12.04 -4.99 -15.06
N ARG A 196 13.26 -4.87 -14.53
CA ARG A 196 13.70 -5.54 -13.30
C ARG A 196 12.76 -5.34 -12.10
N PRO A 197 12.27 -4.13 -11.80
CA PRO A 197 11.34 -3.94 -10.67
C PRO A 197 10.05 -4.76 -10.78
N ILE A 198 9.60 -5.05 -12.00
CA ILE A 198 8.43 -5.89 -12.26
C ILE A 198 8.73 -7.36 -11.93
N TYR A 199 9.90 -7.86 -12.31
CA TYR A 199 10.35 -9.21 -11.93
C TYR A 199 10.44 -9.35 -10.41
N ASP A 200 11.06 -8.38 -9.74
CA ASP A 200 11.24 -8.42 -8.28
C ASP A 200 9.88 -8.44 -7.55
N ALA A 201 8.89 -7.69 -8.04
CA ALA A 201 7.52 -7.73 -7.50
C ALA A 201 6.86 -9.12 -7.65
N LEU A 202 7.00 -9.76 -8.82
CA LEU A 202 6.47 -11.11 -9.03
C LEU A 202 7.12 -12.14 -8.08
N TYR A 203 8.45 -12.11 -7.96
CA TYR A 203 9.17 -13.01 -7.06
C TYR A 203 8.89 -12.75 -5.58
N ASP A 204 8.56 -11.52 -5.20
CA ASP A 204 8.10 -11.22 -3.84
C ASP A 204 6.71 -11.81 -3.57
N LEU A 205 5.80 -11.74 -4.54
CA LEU A 205 4.38 -12.09 -4.37
C LEU A 205 4.03 -13.55 -4.66
N MET A 206 4.79 -14.22 -5.52
CA MET A 206 4.54 -15.59 -5.96
C MET A 206 5.72 -16.52 -5.63
N ASP A 207 5.49 -17.83 -5.72
CA ASP A 207 6.57 -18.82 -5.63
C ASP A 207 7.47 -18.75 -6.87
N ALA A 208 8.79 -18.74 -6.67
CA ALA A 208 9.75 -18.54 -7.75
C ALA A 208 9.63 -19.59 -8.86
N ARG A 209 9.37 -20.86 -8.52
CA ARG A 209 9.22 -21.93 -9.51
C ARG A 209 7.98 -21.74 -10.38
N ILE A 210 6.91 -21.18 -9.80
CA ILE A 210 5.69 -20.84 -10.54
C ILE A 210 5.97 -19.69 -11.50
N VAL A 211 6.64 -18.63 -11.03
CA VAL A 211 6.99 -17.46 -11.86
C VAL A 211 7.85 -17.87 -13.05
N GLU A 212 8.92 -18.63 -12.81
CA GLU A 212 9.83 -19.11 -13.86
C GLU A 212 9.09 -19.95 -14.92
N ARG A 213 8.26 -20.91 -14.50
CA ARG A 213 7.47 -21.73 -15.41
C ARG A 213 6.46 -20.89 -16.21
N ALA A 214 5.78 -19.96 -15.55
CA ALA A 214 4.77 -19.13 -16.18
C ALA A 214 5.39 -18.15 -17.20
N LEU A 215 6.59 -17.64 -16.92
CA LEU A 215 7.39 -16.85 -17.87
C LEU A 215 7.82 -17.70 -19.09
N GLN A 216 8.29 -18.93 -18.87
CA GLN A 216 8.71 -19.83 -19.95
C GLN A 216 7.54 -20.24 -20.86
N THR A 217 6.35 -20.44 -20.29
CA THR A 217 5.14 -20.83 -21.03
C THR A 217 4.40 -19.64 -21.65
N GLY A 218 4.76 -18.40 -21.29
CA GLY A 218 4.08 -17.18 -21.74
C GLY A 218 2.72 -16.93 -21.05
N GLU A 219 2.47 -17.58 -19.92
CA GLU A 219 1.34 -17.28 -19.02
C GLU A 219 1.59 -15.95 -18.29
N ILE A 220 2.83 -15.67 -17.90
CA ILE A 220 3.27 -14.33 -17.49
C ILE A 220 4.12 -13.76 -18.61
N GLU A 221 3.73 -12.61 -19.15
CA GLU A 221 4.45 -11.89 -20.19
C GLU A 221 4.90 -10.53 -19.65
N ILE A 222 6.19 -10.23 -19.75
CA ILE A 222 6.74 -8.92 -19.42
C ILE A 222 7.33 -8.35 -20.72
N ALA A 223 6.73 -7.28 -21.24
CA ALA A 223 7.09 -6.77 -22.56
C ALA A 223 6.96 -5.23 -22.66
N PRO A 224 7.81 -4.56 -23.46
CA PRO A 224 7.67 -3.13 -23.71
C PRO A 224 6.32 -2.76 -24.31
N LEU A 225 5.85 -1.53 -24.06
CA LEU A 225 4.53 -1.05 -24.52
C LEU A 225 4.29 -1.23 -26.03
N ALA A 226 5.34 -1.14 -26.85
CA ALA A 226 5.25 -1.32 -28.30
C ALA A 226 4.68 -2.69 -28.72
N PHE A 227 4.89 -3.73 -27.90
CA PHE A 227 4.42 -5.10 -28.17
C PHE A 227 2.91 -5.27 -27.96
N MET A 228 2.24 -4.27 -27.39
CA MET A 228 0.79 -4.30 -27.19
C MET A 228 0.03 -3.93 -28.48
N ARG A 229 0.70 -3.36 -29.48
CA ARG A 229 0.08 -2.90 -30.73
C ARG A 229 -0.56 -4.07 -31.49
N GLY A 230 -1.81 -3.88 -31.91
CA GLY A 230 -2.53 -4.86 -32.73
C GLY A 230 -3.04 -6.09 -31.98
N ARG A 231 -2.91 -6.12 -30.65
CA ARG A 231 -3.42 -7.22 -29.82
C ARG A 231 -4.82 -6.93 -29.32
N THR A 232 -5.56 -7.99 -29.01
CA THR A 232 -6.72 -7.95 -28.12
C THR A 232 -6.38 -8.85 -26.95
N LEU A 233 -6.43 -8.32 -25.73
CA LEU A 233 -5.97 -9.00 -24.54
C LEU A 233 -7.18 -9.54 -23.78
N THR A 234 -7.55 -10.79 -24.08
CA THR A 234 -8.67 -11.52 -23.45
C THR A 234 -8.17 -12.44 -22.34
N ASN A 235 -9.02 -12.72 -21.35
CA ASN A 235 -8.70 -13.57 -20.19
C ASN A 235 -7.37 -13.21 -19.50
N ALA A 236 -7.07 -11.92 -19.37
CA ALA A 236 -5.77 -11.47 -18.89
C ALA A 236 -5.88 -10.36 -17.83
N ALA A 237 -4.99 -10.41 -16.85
CA ALA A 237 -4.68 -9.27 -16.00
C ALA A 237 -3.53 -8.47 -16.63
N ILE A 238 -3.81 -7.26 -17.10
CA ILE A 238 -2.88 -6.42 -17.85
C ILE A 238 -2.50 -5.22 -17.00
N ILE A 239 -1.20 -4.98 -16.82
CA ILE A 239 -0.68 -3.87 -16.03
C ILE A 239 0.24 -3.01 -16.91
N LEU A 240 -0.03 -1.71 -17.00
CA LEU A 240 0.88 -0.72 -17.54
C LEU A 240 1.49 0.10 -16.40
N ASP A 241 2.78 -0.08 -16.16
CA ASP A 241 3.53 0.66 -15.16
C ASP A 241 4.28 1.85 -15.76
N GLU A 242 4.59 2.84 -14.92
CA GLU A 242 5.13 4.15 -15.31
C GLU A 242 4.35 4.83 -16.43
N ALA A 243 3.03 4.78 -16.36
CA ALA A 243 2.15 5.26 -17.42
C ALA A 243 2.29 6.77 -17.69
N GLN A 244 2.84 7.57 -16.76
CA GLN A 244 3.13 8.99 -16.99
C GLN A 244 4.08 9.21 -18.17
N ASN A 245 4.87 8.19 -18.49
CA ASN A 245 5.87 8.16 -19.56
C ASN A 245 5.29 7.66 -20.89
N THR A 246 3.96 7.63 -21.03
CA THR A 246 3.28 7.37 -22.30
C THR A 246 2.82 8.66 -22.95
N THR A 247 2.82 8.70 -24.28
CA THR A 247 2.11 9.75 -25.03
C THR A 247 0.60 9.46 -25.05
N SER A 248 -0.20 10.50 -25.34
CA SER A 248 -1.65 10.37 -25.61
C SER A 248 -1.99 9.24 -26.58
N MET A 249 -1.24 9.13 -27.68
CA MET A 249 -1.46 8.10 -28.70
C MET A 249 -1.13 6.70 -28.16
N GLN A 250 -0.05 6.55 -27.40
CA GLN A 250 0.33 5.27 -26.79
C GLN A 250 -0.68 4.83 -25.72
N MET A 251 -1.15 5.75 -24.88
CA MET A 251 -2.18 5.48 -23.89
C MET A 251 -3.48 5.03 -24.55
N LYS A 252 -3.98 5.78 -25.55
CA LYS A 252 -5.17 5.38 -26.32
C LYS A 252 -4.99 4.02 -27.01
N MET A 253 -3.83 3.77 -27.59
CA MET A 253 -3.50 2.49 -28.20
C MET A 253 -3.62 1.35 -27.18
N PHE A 254 -3.04 1.54 -25.99
CA PHE A 254 -3.04 0.55 -24.92
C PHE A 254 -4.43 0.28 -24.34
N LEU A 255 -5.17 1.33 -23.97
CA LEU A 255 -6.50 1.20 -23.36
C LEU A 255 -7.48 0.47 -24.28
N THR A 256 -7.36 0.65 -25.59
CA THR A 256 -8.19 -0.06 -26.59
C THR A 256 -7.76 -1.51 -26.86
N ARG A 257 -6.78 -2.06 -26.12
CA ARG A 257 -6.41 -3.48 -26.19
C ARG A 257 -7.18 -4.34 -25.18
N LEU A 258 -7.91 -3.75 -24.24
CA LEU A 258 -8.71 -4.49 -23.25
C LEU A 258 -9.75 -5.37 -23.97
N GLY A 259 -9.65 -6.68 -23.78
CA GLY A 259 -10.59 -7.67 -24.31
C GLY A 259 -11.54 -8.20 -23.25
N GLU A 260 -12.39 -9.15 -23.65
CA GLU A 260 -13.34 -9.82 -22.76
C GLU A 260 -12.65 -10.56 -21.61
N ASN A 261 -13.33 -10.59 -20.46
CA ASN A 261 -12.89 -11.25 -19.22
C ASN A 261 -11.45 -10.87 -18.80
N SER A 262 -11.09 -9.62 -19.05
CA SER A 262 -9.78 -9.08 -18.66
C SER A 262 -9.92 -7.99 -17.60
N ARG A 263 -8.80 -7.70 -16.95
CA ARG A 263 -8.65 -6.58 -16.02
C ARG A 263 -7.45 -5.78 -16.45
N MET A 264 -7.59 -4.46 -16.55
CA MET A 264 -6.50 -3.56 -16.91
C MET A 264 -6.22 -2.60 -15.77
N ILE A 265 -4.94 -2.46 -15.43
CA ILE A 265 -4.50 -1.60 -14.35
C ILE A 265 -3.40 -0.69 -14.90
N VAL A 266 -3.55 0.61 -14.69
CA VAL A 266 -2.60 1.62 -15.16
C VAL A 266 -2.02 2.33 -13.96
N THR A 267 -0.72 2.23 -13.74
CA THR A 267 -0.02 2.86 -12.63
C THR A 267 0.95 3.91 -13.10
N GLY A 268 1.01 5.05 -12.40
CA GLY A 268 1.99 6.09 -12.73
C GLY A 268 2.02 7.25 -11.74
N ASP A 269 3.02 8.10 -11.87
CA ASP A 269 3.23 9.28 -11.05
C ASP A 269 3.27 10.54 -11.93
N PRO A 270 2.22 11.39 -11.94
CA PRO A 270 2.19 12.59 -12.76
C PRO A 270 3.31 13.60 -12.49
N SER A 271 4.02 13.51 -11.35
CA SER A 271 5.17 14.36 -11.03
C SER A 271 6.51 13.88 -11.62
N GLN A 272 6.56 12.67 -12.19
CA GLN A 272 7.79 12.04 -12.70
C GLN A 272 7.69 11.78 -14.21
N ILE A 273 7.37 12.82 -14.99
CA ILE A 273 7.24 12.73 -16.45
C ILE A 273 8.63 12.88 -17.07
N ASP A 274 9.10 11.80 -17.71
CA ASP A 274 10.38 11.73 -18.43
C ASP A 274 10.21 11.92 -19.95
N LEU A 275 9.02 12.33 -20.40
CA LEU A 275 8.74 12.58 -21.83
C LEU A 275 9.52 13.80 -22.34
N PRO A 276 9.93 13.81 -23.63
CA PRO A 276 10.54 14.99 -24.24
C PRO A 276 9.66 16.24 -24.09
N ASN A 277 10.31 17.39 -23.88
CA ASN A 277 9.66 18.68 -23.68
C ASN A 277 8.57 18.96 -24.74
N GLY A 278 7.39 19.37 -24.29
CA GLY A 278 6.24 19.72 -25.14
C GLY A 278 5.29 18.57 -25.46
N GLN A 279 5.61 17.33 -25.08
CA GLN A 279 4.66 16.22 -25.20
C GLN A 279 3.71 16.16 -24.01
N THR A 280 2.43 15.95 -24.29
CA THR A 280 1.42 15.71 -23.24
C THR A 280 1.51 14.27 -22.76
N SER A 281 1.55 14.08 -21.44
CA SER A 281 1.45 12.75 -20.83
C SER A 281 0.08 12.14 -21.08
N GLY A 282 0.08 10.93 -21.65
CA GLY A 282 -1.11 10.15 -21.92
C GLY A 282 -1.85 9.76 -20.64
N LEU A 283 -1.14 9.55 -19.52
CA LEU A 283 -1.77 9.32 -18.22
C LEU A 283 -2.56 10.55 -17.75
N ALA A 284 -1.95 11.73 -17.81
CA ALA A 284 -2.60 12.97 -17.40
C ALA A 284 -3.83 13.29 -18.28
N GLU A 285 -3.75 13.02 -19.58
CA GLU A 285 -4.88 13.20 -20.47
C GLU A 285 -5.99 12.16 -20.22
N ALA A 286 -5.66 10.88 -20.12
CA ALA A 286 -6.63 9.81 -19.94
C ALA A 286 -7.40 9.93 -18.62
N THR A 287 -6.72 10.28 -17.53
CA THR A 287 -7.36 10.47 -16.22
C THR A 287 -8.39 11.61 -16.25
N ARG A 288 -8.07 12.71 -16.94
CA ARG A 288 -9.02 13.80 -17.18
C ARG A 288 -10.21 13.38 -18.07
N LEU A 289 -9.96 12.68 -19.17
CA LEU A 289 -11.00 12.30 -20.13
C LEU A 289 -11.93 11.19 -19.63
N LEU A 290 -11.41 10.28 -18.80
CA LEU A 290 -12.10 9.05 -18.41
C LEU A 290 -12.72 9.11 -17.00
N GLY A 291 -12.71 10.28 -16.34
CA GLY A 291 -13.18 10.42 -14.96
C GLY A 291 -14.65 10.09 -14.70
N GLY A 292 -15.50 10.09 -15.73
CA GLY A 292 -16.94 9.80 -15.63
C GLY A 292 -17.39 8.56 -16.42
N VAL A 293 -16.46 7.76 -16.94
CA VAL A 293 -16.80 6.59 -17.75
C VAL A 293 -17.09 5.40 -16.84
N GLU A 294 -18.24 4.76 -17.04
CA GLU A 294 -18.63 3.56 -16.28
C GLU A 294 -17.59 2.43 -16.44
N GLY A 295 -17.36 1.67 -15.37
CA GLY A 295 -16.39 0.57 -15.35
C GLY A 295 -14.93 1.00 -15.16
N ILE A 296 -14.66 2.32 -15.08
CA ILE A 296 -13.33 2.88 -14.81
C ILE A 296 -13.27 3.49 -13.41
N ALA A 297 -12.25 3.11 -12.63
CA ALA A 297 -11.95 3.74 -11.35
C ALA A 297 -10.60 4.46 -11.38
N GLN A 298 -10.49 5.57 -10.65
CA GLN A 298 -9.24 6.30 -10.48
C GLN A 298 -8.98 6.50 -8.99
N VAL A 299 -7.84 5.99 -8.51
CA VAL A 299 -7.43 6.10 -7.11
C VAL A 299 -6.15 6.92 -7.04
N HIS A 300 -6.22 8.01 -6.27
CA HIS A 300 -5.14 8.97 -6.12
C HIS A 300 -4.45 8.76 -4.76
N PHE A 301 -3.18 8.42 -4.81
CA PHE A 301 -2.29 8.34 -3.66
C PHE A 301 -1.61 9.69 -3.43
N LYS A 302 -1.37 10.03 -2.17
CA LYS A 302 -0.67 11.24 -1.76
C LYS A 302 0.70 10.91 -1.16
N ALA A 303 1.50 11.94 -0.89
CA ALA A 303 2.81 11.78 -0.25
C ALA A 303 2.70 11.13 1.15
N GLU A 304 1.61 11.37 1.88
CA GLU A 304 1.32 10.76 3.18
C GLU A 304 1.05 9.24 3.10
N ASP A 305 0.70 8.71 1.92
CA ASP A 305 0.51 7.27 1.70
C ASP A 305 1.82 6.51 1.45
N VAL A 306 2.96 7.22 1.41
CA VAL A 306 4.26 6.63 1.14
C VAL A 306 4.73 5.88 2.38
N ILE A 307 4.86 4.55 2.25
CA ILE A 307 5.36 3.70 3.33
C ILE A 307 6.82 3.39 3.07
N ARG A 308 7.69 4.12 3.77
CA ARG A 308 9.14 3.91 3.74
C ARG A 308 9.62 3.45 5.10
N HIS A 309 10.73 2.72 5.08
CA HIS A 309 11.47 2.41 6.30
C HIS A 309 11.87 3.72 7.00
N GLU A 310 11.83 3.75 8.34
CA GLU A 310 12.07 4.97 9.12
C GLU A 310 13.43 5.63 8.79
N LEU A 311 14.47 4.81 8.59
CA LEU A 311 15.77 5.31 8.13
C LEU A 311 15.68 6.04 6.79
N VAL A 312 14.94 5.50 5.81
CA VAL A 312 14.77 6.15 4.49
C VAL A 312 13.99 7.45 4.64
N ALA A 313 12.96 7.48 5.49
CA ALA A 313 12.24 8.72 5.79
C ALA A 313 13.15 9.79 6.40
N ARG A 314 14.03 9.42 7.34
CA ARG A 314 15.03 10.33 7.92
C ARG A 314 16.05 10.83 6.89
N ILE A 315 16.51 9.96 5.99
CA ILE A 315 17.42 10.33 4.90
C ILE A 315 16.75 11.36 3.98
N VAL A 316 15.51 11.09 3.56
CA VAL A 316 14.76 12.01 2.68
C VAL A 316 14.54 13.36 3.34
N ALA A 317 14.12 13.38 4.61
CA ALA A 317 13.93 14.62 5.36
C ALA A 317 15.23 15.45 5.49
N ALA A 318 16.39 14.79 5.61
CA ALA A 318 17.68 15.46 5.64
C ALA A 318 18.04 16.12 4.30
N TYR A 319 17.74 15.47 3.17
CA TYR A 319 17.93 16.05 1.83
C TYR A 319 16.93 17.18 1.52
N GLU A 320 15.71 17.09 2.03
CA GLU A 320 14.66 18.10 1.86
C GLU A 320 14.84 19.32 2.79
N GLY A 321 15.89 19.34 3.63
CA GLY A 321 16.20 20.46 4.51
C GLY A 321 15.19 20.65 5.65
N SER A 322 14.38 19.63 5.97
CA SER A 322 13.41 19.68 7.05
C SER A 322 14.11 19.47 8.40
N PRO A 323 14.13 20.46 9.31
CA PRO A 323 14.76 20.29 10.61
C PRO A 323 13.93 19.33 11.47
N GLN A 324 14.41 18.10 11.67
CA GLN A 324 13.90 17.28 12.77
C GLN A 324 14.51 17.77 14.08
N ARG A 325 13.65 18.18 15.02
CA ARG A 325 14.05 18.36 16.43
C ARG A 325 14.72 17.06 16.90
N PRO A 326 15.92 17.14 17.51
CA PRO A 326 16.59 15.95 18.00
C PRO A 326 15.70 15.25 19.03
N ALA A 327 15.61 13.92 18.91
CA ALA A 327 15.06 13.08 19.96
C ALA A 327 15.82 13.38 21.25
N ALA A 328 15.09 13.76 22.31
CA ALA A 328 15.68 14.06 23.60
C ALA A 328 16.54 12.88 24.06
N ASP A 329 17.80 13.18 24.36
CA ASP A 329 18.75 12.25 24.96
C ASP A 329 18.12 11.62 26.21
N LYS A 330 18.11 10.28 26.24
CA LYS A 330 17.84 9.52 27.45
C LYS A 330 19.07 9.68 28.36
N SER A 331 18.92 10.43 29.45
CA SER A 331 19.77 10.29 30.64
C SER A 331 19.34 9.06 31.44
#